data_AF-A0A1Q3VWD3-F1
#
_entry.id   AF-A0A1Q3VWD3-F1
#
_cell.length_a   1.000
_cell.length_b   1.000
_cell.length_c   1.000
_cell.angle_alpha   90.00
_cell.angle_beta   90.00
_cell.angle_gamma   90.00
#
_symmetry.space_group_name_H-M   'P 1'
#
loop_
_entity.id
_entity.type
_entity.pdbx_description
1 polymer ?
#
loop_
_entity_poly.entity_id
_entity_poly.type
_entity_poly.pdbx_seq_one_letter_code
_entity_poly.pdbx_strand_id
1 'polypeptide(L)'
;MAQIAIIAFFFLINALLVLATGKRVELSDALQAETRDETLHQLAAAVNNFRHETGTYPANLDALATASGYEFIQGVKLPFQSMAVADNIADENFRFSRVTVFGHDSYNPAMSDVDFLAASNNACGTGAFATAGEWCAPADGATRWWKQESREVIASEVQRERRRLVRLLQKFNAWYNDDITVSTKSGVWGNNYPNPGAPSATLVALAGFTQNAKNCSGMWTWSRIPIDCSDLYSIWGTPTVYNYVSPTHIVLMSQSPFIKADGSPLYISTEESL
;
A
#
# COMPACT_ATOMS: atom_id res chain seq x y z
N MET A 1 66.06 25.01 -31.15
CA MET A 1 65.33 25.34 -29.89
C MET A 1 63.88 25.75 -30.14
N ALA A 2 63.56 26.63 -31.10
CA ALA A 2 62.17 27.05 -31.36
C ALA A 2 61.19 25.92 -31.74
N GLN A 3 61.61 24.94 -32.58
CA GLN A 3 60.75 23.81 -32.96
C GLN A 3 60.36 22.90 -31.78
N ILE A 4 61.28 22.65 -30.84
CA ILE A 4 61.01 21.82 -29.65
C ILE A 4 60.00 22.52 -28.73
N ALA A 5 60.10 23.85 -28.58
CA ALA A 5 59.16 24.63 -27.78
C ALA A 5 57.74 24.65 -28.39
N ILE A 6 57.63 24.75 -29.72
CA ILE A 6 56.34 24.71 -30.43
C ILE A 6 55.67 23.34 -30.26
N ILE A 7 56.43 22.25 -30.42
CA ILE A 7 55.93 20.89 -30.25
C ILE A 7 55.47 20.66 -28.80
N ALA A 8 56.26 21.07 -27.81
CA ALA A 8 55.90 20.97 -26.40
C ALA A 8 54.62 21.76 -26.06
N PHE A 9 54.46 22.95 -26.64
CA PHE A 9 53.27 23.78 -26.46
C PHE A 9 52.01 23.13 -27.08
N PHE A 10 52.14 22.51 -28.26
CA PHE A 10 51.04 21.75 -28.86
C PHE A 10 50.63 20.54 -28.02
N PHE A 11 51.58 19.79 -27.44
CA PHE A 11 51.25 18.69 -26.53
C PHE A 11 50.57 19.18 -25.25
N LEU A 12 51.02 20.31 -24.70
CA LEU A 12 50.39 20.93 -23.52
C LEU A 12 48.95 21.34 -23.81
N ILE A 13 48.71 22.00 -24.95
CA ILE A 13 47.35 22.42 -25.37
C ILE A 13 46.45 21.19 -25.56
N ASN A 14 46.93 20.14 -26.22
CA ASN A 14 46.16 18.91 -26.40
C ASN A 14 45.84 18.23 -25.06
N ALA A 15 46.81 18.15 -24.14
CA ALA A 15 46.58 17.60 -22.81
C ALA A 15 45.54 18.42 -22.02
N LEU A 16 45.60 19.75 -22.09
CA LEU A 16 44.62 20.63 -21.44
C LEU A 16 43.22 20.50 -22.05
N LEU A 17 43.12 20.36 -23.38
CA LEU A 17 41.85 20.09 -24.07
C LEU A 17 41.26 18.73 -23.69
N VAL A 18 42.07 17.69 -23.59
CA VAL A 18 41.64 16.35 -23.15
C VAL A 18 41.15 16.38 -21.70
N LEU A 19 41.86 17.07 -20.80
CA LEU A 19 41.41 17.22 -19.41
C LEU A 19 40.13 18.06 -19.29
N ALA A 20 40.00 19.13 -20.06
CA ALA A 20 38.82 19.98 -20.06
C ALA A 20 37.59 19.27 -20.66
N THR A 21 37.78 18.45 -21.70
CA THR A 21 36.71 17.64 -22.28
C THR A 21 36.32 16.48 -21.36
N GLY A 22 37.27 15.79 -20.74
CA GLY A 22 37.00 14.76 -19.75
C GLY A 22 36.14 15.25 -18.59
N LYS A 23 36.48 16.42 -18.01
CA LYS A 23 35.67 17.04 -16.95
C LYS A 23 34.24 17.41 -17.38
N ARG A 24 34.05 17.80 -18.65
CA ARG A 24 32.73 18.13 -19.18
C ARG A 24 31.87 16.88 -19.39
N VAL A 25 32.48 15.78 -19.83
CA VAL A 25 31.81 14.49 -19.97
C VAL A 25 31.39 13.98 -18.59
N GLU A 26 32.28 13.99 -17.61
CA GLU A 26 31.98 13.57 -16.24
C GLU A 26 30.84 14.39 -15.62
N LEU A 27 30.85 15.72 -15.80
CA LEU A 27 29.76 16.59 -15.33
C LEU A 27 28.45 16.31 -16.06
N SER A 28 28.50 16.08 -17.38
CA SER A 28 27.32 15.71 -18.17
C SER A 28 26.71 14.40 -17.68
N ASP A 29 27.54 13.39 -17.43
CA ASP A 29 27.10 12.08 -16.96
C ASP A 29 26.47 12.19 -15.57
N ALA A 30 27.08 12.98 -14.68
CA ALA A 30 26.54 13.23 -13.34
C ALA A 30 25.17 13.92 -13.38
N LEU A 31 25.01 14.97 -14.20
CA LEU A 31 23.72 15.67 -14.35
C LEU A 31 22.64 14.76 -14.97
N GLN A 32 23.02 13.90 -15.92
CA GLN A 32 22.10 12.92 -16.49
C GLN A 32 21.67 11.88 -15.45
N ALA A 33 22.59 11.40 -14.62
CA ALA A 33 22.27 10.48 -13.53
C ALA A 33 21.30 11.12 -12.51
N GLU A 34 21.57 12.37 -12.11
CA GLU A 34 20.70 13.13 -11.20
C GLU A 34 19.30 13.33 -11.79
N THR A 35 19.21 13.73 -13.07
CA THR A 35 17.93 13.91 -13.75
C THR A 35 17.14 12.60 -13.83
N ARG A 36 17.81 11.45 -14.02
CA ARG A 36 17.16 10.14 -14.07
C ARG A 36 16.59 9.72 -12.72
N ASP A 37 17.36 9.91 -11.66
CA ASP A 37 16.92 9.57 -10.31
C ASP A 37 15.75 10.47 -9.90
N GLU A 38 15.82 11.77 -10.20
CA GLU A 38 14.76 12.74 -9.91
C GLU A 38 13.48 12.44 -10.71
N THR A 39 13.59 12.20 -12.02
CA THR A 39 12.42 11.84 -12.85
C THR A 39 11.79 10.53 -12.36
N LEU A 40 12.59 9.51 -12.00
CA LEU A 40 12.08 8.26 -11.45
C LEU A 40 11.34 8.49 -10.12
N HIS A 41 11.88 9.31 -9.22
CA HIS A 41 11.21 9.66 -7.97
C HIS A 41 9.88 10.39 -8.20
N GLN A 42 9.83 11.33 -9.14
CA GLN A 42 8.60 12.03 -9.50
C GLN A 42 7.55 11.07 -10.07
N LEU A 43 7.95 10.16 -10.96
CA LEU A 43 7.06 9.12 -11.50
C LEU A 43 6.55 8.19 -10.39
N ALA A 44 7.44 7.71 -9.51
CA ALA A 44 7.10 6.85 -8.39
C ALA A 44 6.12 7.53 -7.41
N ALA A 45 6.37 8.79 -7.07
CA ALA A 45 5.49 9.59 -6.23
C ALA A 45 4.11 9.76 -6.87
N ALA A 46 4.05 10.04 -8.17
CA ALA A 46 2.80 10.17 -8.90
C ALA A 46 2.00 8.85 -8.91
N VAL A 47 2.64 7.72 -9.16
CA VAL A 47 2.01 6.39 -9.12
C VAL A 47 1.47 6.07 -7.72
N ASN A 48 2.25 6.37 -6.68
CA ASN A 48 1.83 6.16 -5.29
C ASN A 48 0.65 7.06 -4.90
N ASN A 49 0.68 8.34 -5.28
CA ASN A 49 -0.41 9.27 -5.01
C ASN A 49 -1.69 8.87 -5.75
N PHE A 50 -1.58 8.47 -7.02
CA PHE A 50 -2.72 7.99 -7.80
C PHE A 50 -3.38 6.77 -7.14
N ARG A 51 -2.58 5.82 -6.64
CA ARG A 51 -3.10 4.70 -5.86
C ARG A 51 -3.77 5.16 -4.57
N HIS A 52 -3.21 6.14 -3.88
CA HIS A 52 -3.80 6.67 -2.66
C HIS A 52 -5.18 7.29 -2.91
N GLU A 53 -5.34 7.99 -4.05
CA GLU A 53 -6.58 8.66 -4.43
C GLU A 53 -7.65 7.70 -4.97
N THR A 54 -7.25 6.72 -5.79
CA THR A 54 -8.19 5.85 -6.52
C THR A 54 -8.34 4.45 -5.91
N GLY A 55 -7.40 4.02 -5.08
CA GLY A 55 -7.31 2.67 -4.52
C GLY A 55 -6.66 1.64 -5.46
N THR A 56 -6.32 2.01 -6.70
CA THR A 56 -5.75 1.11 -7.72
C THR A 56 -4.51 1.71 -8.37
N TYR A 57 -3.59 0.87 -8.83
CA TYR A 57 -2.46 1.34 -9.63
C TYR A 57 -2.92 1.74 -11.05
N PRO A 58 -2.30 2.75 -11.68
CA PRO A 58 -2.54 3.03 -13.08
C PRO A 58 -2.05 1.86 -13.95
N ALA A 59 -2.63 1.62 -15.13
CA ALA A 59 -2.23 0.47 -15.96
C ALA A 59 -0.80 0.61 -16.53
N ASN A 60 -0.39 1.83 -16.88
CA ASN A 60 0.94 2.20 -17.36
C ASN A 60 1.15 3.72 -17.17
N LEU A 61 2.35 4.23 -17.45
CA LEU A 61 2.67 5.66 -17.32
C LEU A 61 1.85 6.54 -18.27
N ASP A 62 1.45 6.04 -19.45
CA ASP A 62 0.67 6.82 -20.41
C ASP A 62 -0.77 6.98 -19.95
N ALA A 63 -1.35 5.93 -19.35
CA ALA A 63 -2.66 6.00 -18.70
C ALA A 63 -2.64 6.99 -17.54
N LEU A 64 -1.59 6.97 -16.72
CA LEU A 64 -1.40 7.96 -15.65
C LEU A 64 -1.31 9.39 -16.20
N ALA A 65 -0.58 9.59 -17.29
CA ALA A 65 -0.41 10.90 -17.92
C ALA A 65 -1.70 11.49 -18.52
N THR A 66 -2.76 10.68 -18.68
CA THR A 66 -4.09 11.13 -19.11
C THR A 66 -5.06 11.34 -17.95
N ALA A 67 -4.67 10.98 -16.72
CA ALA A 67 -5.48 11.20 -15.54
C ALA A 67 -5.44 12.68 -15.13
N SER A 68 -6.60 13.20 -14.71
CA SER A 68 -6.73 14.58 -14.24
C SER A 68 -5.76 14.86 -13.09
N GLY A 69 -4.89 15.87 -13.23
CA GLY A 69 -3.89 16.25 -12.23
C GLY A 69 -2.53 15.55 -12.39
N TYR A 70 -2.38 14.67 -13.37
CA TYR A 70 -1.15 13.91 -13.66
C TYR A 70 -0.60 14.17 -15.07
N GLU A 71 -1.07 15.22 -15.75
CA GLU A 71 -0.68 15.56 -17.12
C GLU A 71 0.82 15.90 -17.24
N PHE A 72 1.43 16.37 -16.14
CA PHE A 72 2.85 16.70 -16.07
C PHE A 72 3.77 15.49 -16.36
N ILE A 73 3.28 14.27 -16.19
CA ILE A 73 4.02 13.04 -16.47
C ILE A 73 4.51 12.99 -17.92
N GLN A 74 3.78 13.59 -18.87
CA GLN A 74 4.22 13.68 -20.28
C GLN A 74 5.53 14.45 -20.45
N GLY A 75 5.80 15.42 -19.57
CA GLY A 75 7.02 16.22 -19.60
C GLY A 75 8.17 15.63 -18.77
N VAL A 76 7.87 14.74 -17.83
CA VAL A 76 8.85 14.13 -16.90
C VAL A 76 9.32 12.76 -17.37
N LYS A 77 8.43 11.97 -17.98
CA LYS A 77 8.72 10.61 -18.45
C LYS A 77 9.79 10.63 -19.54
N LEU A 78 10.89 9.93 -19.28
CA LEU A 78 11.94 9.68 -20.27
C LEU A 78 11.60 8.46 -21.15
N PRO A 79 12.07 8.38 -22.41
CA PRO A 79 11.69 7.30 -23.33
C PRO A 79 12.05 5.88 -22.88
N PHE A 80 13.05 5.74 -22.02
CA PHE A 80 13.52 4.45 -21.49
C PHE A 80 12.91 4.09 -20.14
N GLN A 81 12.00 4.94 -19.62
CA GLN A 81 11.27 4.66 -18.39
C GLN A 81 9.94 3.99 -18.71
N SER A 82 9.64 2.94 -17.95
CA SER A 82 8.43 2.16 -18.08
C SER A 82 7.90 1.79 -16.70
N MET A 83 6.75 1.12 -16.70
CA MET A 83 6.07 0.69 -15.51
C MET A 83 5.39 -0.65 -15.76
N ALA A 84 5.41 -1.50 -14.74
CA ALA A 84 4.67 -2.75 -14.74
C ALA A 84 3.79 -2.85 -13.51
N VAL A 85 2.58 -3.36 -13.70
CA VAL A 85 1.63 -3.67 -12.63
C VAL A 85 1.28 -5.15 -12.73
N ALA A 86 1.25 -5.80 -11.58
CA ALA A 86 0.76 -7.15 -11.43
C ALA A 86 -0.22 -7.19 -10.27
N ASP A 87 -1.41 -7.69 -10.55
CA ASP A 87 -2.46 -7.84 -9.57
C ASP A 87 -2.57 -9.30 -9.12
N ASN A 88 -3.15 -9.49 -7.94
CA ASN A 88 -3.55 -10.81 -7.45
C ASN A 88 -2.39 -11.82 -7.29
N ILE A 89 -1.19 -11.32 -6.97
CA ILE A 89 -0.04 -12.14 -6.59
C ILE A 89 -0.34 -12.72 -5.21
N ALA A 90 -0.07 -14.01 -5.00
CA ALA A 90 -0.18 -14.63 -3.68
C ALA A 90 1.20 -14.87 -3.08
N ASP A 91 1.41 -14.42 -1.85
CA ASP A 91 2.47 -14.97 -0.99
C ASP A 91 1.90 -16.06 -0.06
N GLU A 92 2.62 -16.42 1.00
CA GLU A 92 2.19 -17.43 1.97
C GLU A 92 0.95 -17.01 2.76
N ASN A 93 0.67 -15.71 2.90
CA ASN A 93 -0.33 -15.15 3.80
C ASN A 93 -1.43 -14.37 3.08
N PHE A 94 -1.07 -13.55 2.09
CA PHE A 94 -1.92 -12.55 1.47
C PHE A 94 -1.86 -12.57 -0.05
N ARG A 95 -2.95 -12.10 -0.65
CA ARG A 95 -2.97 -11.65 -2.04
C ARG A 95 -2.69 -10.16 -2.09
N PHE A 96 -1.83 -9.75 -3.02
CA PHE A 96 -1.40 -8.38 -3.16
C PHE A 96 -1.20 -7.99 -4.62
N SER A 97 -1.21 -6.69 -4.86
CA SER A 97 -0.78 -6.09 -6.12
C SER A 97 0.62 -5.51 -5.95
N ARG A 98 1.41 -5.54 -7.00
CA ARG A 98 2.75 -4.98 -7.09
C ARG A 98 2.82 -4.03 -8.26
N VAL A 99 3.45 -2.88 -8.05
CA VAL A 99 3.87 -1.99 -9.13
C VAL A 99 5.38 -1.81 -9.09
N THR A 100 5.97 -1.62 -10.25
CA THR A 100 7.33 -1.10 -10.36
C THR A 100 7.38 -0.04 -11.46
N VAL A 101 8.13 1.03 -11.19
CA VAL A 101 8.56 2.00 -12.19
C VAL A 101 10.05 1.82 -12.33
N PHE A 102 10.55 1.74 -13.56
CA PHE A 102 11.95 1.44 -13.82
C PHE A 102 12.43 2.18 -15.06
N GLY A 103 13.73 2.41 -15.13
CA GLY A 103 14.41 2.88 -16.33
C GLY A 103 15.57 1.96 -16.66
N HIS A 104 15.54 1.35 -17.84
CA HIS A 104 16.69 0.61 -18.35
C HIS A 104 17.69 1.62 -18.89
N ASP A 105 18.87 1.64 -18.32
CA ASP A 105 19.90 2.59 -18.70
C ASP A 105 20.26 2.48 -20.20
N SER A 106 20.61 3.60 -20.82
CA SER A 106 21.41 3.70 -22.06
C SER A 106 22.66 2.79 -22.11
N TYR A 107 23.16 2.27 -20.97
CA TYR A 107 24.28 1.33 -20.91
C TYR A 107 23.89 -0.15 -21.02
N ASN A 108 22.60 -0.49 -20.86
CA ASN A 108 22.08 -1.81 -21.20
C ASN A 108 20.86 -1.70 -22.15
N PRO A 109 21.04 -1.13 -23.35
CA PRO A 109 19.96 -0.96 -24.33
C PRO A 109 19.40 -2.30 -24.84
N ALA A 110 20.03 -3.42 -24.47
CA ALA A 110 19.59 -4.76 -24.80
C ALA A 110 18.53 -5.31 -23.82
N MET A 111 18.34 -4.71 -22.64
CA MET A 111 17.35 -5.17 -21.68
C MET A 111 15.97 -4.61 -22.03
N SER A 112 15.06 -5.49 -22.45
CA SER A 112 13.65 -5.14 -22.66
C SER A 112 12.88 -5.12 -21.34
N ASP A 113 11.70 -4.49 -21.33
CA ASP A 113 10.75 -4.57 -20.20
C ASP A 113 10.44 -6.03 -19.81
N VAL A 114 10.32 -6.91 -20.81
CA VAL A 114 10.04 -8.34 -20.59
C VAL A 114 11.21 -9.02 -19.89
N ASP A 115 12.43 -8.73 -20.32
CA ASP A 115 13.63 -9.28 -19.70
C ASP A 115 13.80 -8.77 -18.27
N PHE A 116 13.60 -7.47 -18.04
CA PHE A 116 13.68 -6.87 -16.71
C PHE A 116 12.73 -7.54 -15.70
N LEU A 117 11.51 -7.87 -16.14
CA LEU A 117 10.47 -8.50 -15.32
C LEU A 117 10.59 -10.04 -15.24
N ALA A 118 11.53 -10.63 -15.97
CA ALA A 118 11.67 -12.08 -16.08
C ALA A 118 12.17 -12.73 -14.78
N ALA A 119 11.85 -14.02 -14.63
CA ALA A 119 12.25 -14.80 -13.46
C ALA A 119 13.77 -14.93 -13.32
N SER A 120 14.52 -14.98 -14.43
CA SER A 120 15.99 -15.04 -14.44
C SER A 120 16.67 -13.78 -13.90
N ASN A 121 15.92 -12.69 -13.81
CA ASN A 121 16.38 -11.36 -13.46
C ASN A 121 15.83 -10.89 -12.10
N ASN A 122 15.12 -11.76 -11.39
CA ASN A 122 14.68 -11.50 -10.02
C ASN A 122 15.85 -11.68 -9.03
N ALA A 123 16.32 -10.59 -8.46
CA ALA A 123 17.50 -10.63 -7.58
C ALA A 123 17.23 -11.13 -6.15
N CYS A 124 15.97 -11.20 -5.69
CA CYS A 124 15.66 -11.60 -4.32
C CYS A 124 14.82 -12.86 -4.19
N GLY A 125 14.47 -13.53 -5.28
CA GLY A 125 13.65 -14.73 -5.21
C GLY A 125 13.58 -15.51 -6.52
N THR A 126 12.65 -16.45 -6.54
CA THR A 126 12.33 -17.23 -7.75
C THR A 126 11.01 -16.76 -8.35
N GLY A 127 10.87 -16.89 -9.66
CA GLY A 127 9.67 -16.49 -10.40
C GLY A 127 9.74 -15.06 -10.93
N ALA A 128 8.83 -14.77 -11.87
CA ALA A 128 8.76 -13.49 -12.57
C ALA A 128 8.00 -12.43 -11.75
N PHE A 129 8.13 -11.16 -12.13
CA PHE A 129 7.50 -10.02 -11.47
C PHE A 129 6.02 -10.23 -11.10
N ALA A 130 5.25 -10.84 -12.02
CA ALA A 130 3.80 -11.02 -11.87
C ALA A 130 3.38 -12.26 -11.07
N THR A 131 4.33 -13.12 -10.66
CA THR A 131 4.01 -14.39 -9.97
C THR A 131 4.82 -14.64 -8.72
N ALA A 132 5.98 -14.00 -8.57
CA ALA A 132 6.87 -14.21 -7.45
C ALA A 132 6.33 -13.58 -6.15
N GLY A 133 6.34 -14.36 -5.07
CA GLY A 133 6.05 -13.86 -3.72
C GLY A 133 7.01 -12.76 -3.28
N GLU A 134 8.28 -12.83 -3.69
CA GLU A 134 9.28 -11.77 -3.51
C GLU A 134 9.95 -11.48 -4.85
N TRP A 135 10.02 -10.19 -5.22
CA TRP A 135 10.66 -9.76 -6.45
C TRP A 135 11.43 -8.46 -6.25
N CYS A 136 12.62 -8.43 -6.84
CA CYS A 136 13.53 -7.30 -6.87
C CYS A 136 14.12 -7.21 -8.27
N ALA A 137 14.36 -5.98 -8.73
CA ALA A 137 14.99 -5.74 -10.01
C ALA A 137 16.39 -6.39 -10.08
N PRO A 138 16.96 -6.55 -11.30
CA PRO A 138 18.31 -7.05 -11.50
C PRO A 138 19.34 -6.34 -10.61
N ALA A 139 20.28 -7.10 -10.05
CA ALA A 139 21.41 -6.57 -9.29
C ALA A 139 22.56 -6.16 -10.22
N ASP A 140 22.29 -5.35 -11.24
CA ASP A 140 23.26 -4.93 -12.25
C ASP A 140 23.95 -3.58 -11.94
N GLY A 141 23.46 -2.83 -10.95
CA GLY A 141 23.98 -1.53 -10.53
C GLY A 141 23.66 -0.36 -11.47
N ALA A 142 23.27 -0.65 -12.71
CA ALA A 142 22.91 0.33 -13.74
C ALA A 142 21.40 0.66 -13.72
N THR A 143 20.57 -0.33 -13.41
CA THR A 143 19.12 -0.15 -13.48
C THR A 143 18.59 0.60 -12.27
N ARG A 144 17.80 1.64 -12.54
CA ARG A 144 17.09 2.42 -11.50
C ARG A 144 15.63 2.00 -11.48
N TRP A 145 15.13 1.72 -10.29
CA TRP A 145 13.78 1.20 -10.12
C TRP A 145 13.20 1.61 -8.78
N TRP A 146 11.88 1.67 -8.77
CA TRP A 146 11.06 1.82 -7.59
C TRP A 146 10.02 0.71 -7.60
N LYS A 147 9.65 0.20 -6.42
CA LYS A 147 8.61 -0.81 -6.24
C LYS A 147 7.74 -0.42 -5.07
N GLN A 148 6.47 -0.76 -5.19
CA GLN A 148 5.55 -0.78 -4.07
C GLN A 148 4.63 -2.00 -4.17
N GLU A 149 4.35 -2.60 -3.03
CA GLU A 149 3.40 -3.70 -2.92
C GLU A 149 2.24 -3.31 -2.01
N SER A 150 1.02 -3.76 -2.34
CA SER A 150 -0.15 -3.44 -1.53
C SER A 150 -0.11 -4.06 -0.14
N ARG A 151 0.70 -5.11 0.06
CA ARG A 151 0.88 -5.79 1.34
C ARG A 151 1.67 -5.01 2.39
N GLU A 152 2.48 -4.02 1.98
CA GLU A 152 3.34 -3.24 2.88
C GLU A 152 2.55 -2.49 3.96
N VAL A 153 1.28 -2.15 3.67
CA VAL A 153 0.40 -1.44 4.60
C VAL A 153 -0.51 -2.36 5.43
N ILE A 154 -0.59 -3.67 5.11
CA ILE A 154 -1.54 -4.58 5.76
C ILE A 154 -1.32 -4.61 7.27
N ALA A 155 -0.07 -4.73 7.73
CA ALA A 155 0.23 -4.83 9.15
C ALA A 155 -0.20 -3.58 9.93
N SER A 156 0.10 -2.38 9.42
CA SER A 156 -0.25 -1.12 10.09
C SER A 156 -1.75 -0.89 10.11
N GLU A 157 -2.44 -1.21 9.02
CA GLU A 157 -3.89 -1.12 8.88
C GLU A 157 -4.61 -2.12 9.80
N VAL A 158 -4.15 -3.37 9.87
CA VAL A 158 -4.67 -4.40 10.79
C VAL A 158 -4.53 -3.95 12.24
N GLN A 159 -3.37 -3.40 12.62
CA GLN A 159 -3.15 -2.89 13.98
C GLN A 159 -3.98 -1.64 14.29
N ARG A 160 -4.25 -0.79 13.30
CA ARG A 160 -5.14 0.36 13.46
C ARG A 160 -6.57 -0.10 13.74
N GLU A 161 -7.05 -1.08 12.99
CA GLU A 161 -8.41 -1.61 13.16
C GLU A 161 -8.55 -2.38 14.49
N ARG A 162 -7.59 -3.23 14.84
CA ARG A 162 -7.61 -3.95 16.12
C ARG A 162 -7.70 -3.00 17.31
N ARG A 163 -6.95 -1.89 17.30
CA ARG A 163 -7.04 -0.86 18.35
C ARG A 163 -8.42 -0.22 18.44
N ARG A 164 -9.13 -0.03 17.31
CA ARG A 164 -10.51 0.47 17.31
C ARG A 164 -11.45 -0.54 17.95
N LEU A 165 -11.37 -1.81 17.54
CA LEU A 165 -12.22 -2.85 18.11
C LEU A 165 -11.96 -3.03 19.63
N VAL A 166 -10.72 -2.91 20.10
CA VAL A 166 -10.40 -2.93 21.54
C VAL A 166 -11.03 -1.75 22.28
N ARG A 167 -10.98 -0.53 21.73
CA ARG A 167 -11.68 0.63 22.33
C ARG A 167 -13.18 0.42 22.41
N LEU A 168 -13.75 -0.20 21.38
CA LEU A 168 -15.16 -0.56 21.38
C LEU A 168 -15.47 -1.61 22.44
N LEU A 169 -14.67 -2.68 22.56
CA LEU A 169 -14.78 -3.66 23.65
C LEU A 169 -14.74 -3.00 25.03
N GLN A 170 -13.86 -2.02 25.26
CA GLN A 170 -13.82 -1.29 26.52
C GLN A 170 -15.14 -0.57 26.84
N LYS A 171 -15.88 -0.10 25.84
CA LYS A 171 -17.23 0.47 26.02
C LYS A 171 -18.22 -0.61 26.48
N PHE A 172 -18.14 -1.82 25.92
CA PHE A 172 -18.93 -2.97 26.37
C PHE A 172 -18.59 -3.37 27.81
N ASN A 173 -17.30 -3.41 28.17
CA ASN A 173 -16.87 -3.74 29.54
C ASN A 173 -17.33 -2.69 30.55
N ALA A 174 -17.18 -1.40 30.22
CA ALA A 174 -17.59 -0.31 31.10
C ALA A 174 -19.09 -0.42 31.41
N TRP A 175 -19.90 -0.68 30.38
CA TRP A 175 -21.32 -0.92 30.55
C TRP A 175 -21.62 -2.18 31.36
N TYR A 176 -20.91 -3.28 31.09
CA TYR A 176 -21.10 -4.54 31.82
C TYR A 176 -20.78 -4.39 33.31
N ASN A 177 -19.77 -3.60 33.67
CA ASN A 177 -19.38 -3.37 35.06
C ASN A 177 -20.27 -2.35 35.79
N ASP A 178 -20.90 -1.41 35.07
CA ASP A 178 -21.78 -0.38 35.66
C ASP A 178 -23.16 -0.93 36.05
N ASP A 179 -23.67 -1.94 35.32
CA ASP A 179 -24.96 -2.59 35.65
C ASP A 179 -24.75 -3.72 36.68
N ILE A 180 -24.96 -3.44 37.97
CA ILE A 180 -24.68 -4.35 39.10
C ILE A 180 -25.70 -5.51 39.23
N THR A 181 -26.87 -5.45 38.59
CA THR A 181 -27.85 -6.55 38.69
C THR A 181 -27.68 -7.57 37.56
N VAL A 182 -26.88 -8.60 37.83
CA VAL A 182 -26.70 -9.78 36.95
C VAL A 182 -28.05 -10.42 36.54
N SER A 183 -29.08 -10.31 37.38
CA SER A 183 -30.43 -10.81 37.09
C SER A 183 -31.18 -10.02 36.00
N THR A 184 -30.94 -8.71 35.85
CA THR A 184 -31.49 -7.91 34.75
C THR A 184 -30.66 -8.01 33.48
N LYS A 185 -29.41 -8.46 33.54
CA LYS A 185 -28.59 -8.68 32.33
C LYS A 185 -29.19 -9.77 31.44
N SER A 186 -29.72 -10.84 32.01
CA SER A 186 -30.45 -11.84 31.21
C SER A 186 -31.72 -11.28 30.52
N GLY A 187 -32.24 -10.13 30.95
CA GLY A 187 -33.45 -9.46 30.41
C GLY A 187 -33.17 -8.20 29.56
N VAL A 188 -32.09 -7.46 29.84
CA VAL A 188 -31.61 -6.30 29.05
C VAL A 188 -30.85 -6.77 27.81
N TRP A 189 -30.12 -7.88 27.92
CA TRP A 189 -29.64 -8.66 26.78
C TRP A 189 -30.73 -9.62 26.25
N GLY A 190 -31.93 -9.59 26.83
CA GLY A 190 -32.83 -10.73 26.93
C GLY A 190 -34.06 -10.79 26.03
N ASN A 191 -34.15 -9.98 24.97
CA ASN A 191 -35.17 -10.14 23.93
C ASN A 191 -34.77 -9.59 22.55
N ASN A 192 -33.69 -8.79 22.47
CA ASN A 192 -33.20 -8.19 21.22
C ASN A 192 -31.82 -8.70 20.80
N TYR A 193 -31.31 -9.73 21.47
CA TYR A 193 -30.12 -10.42 21.01
C TYR A 193 -30.50 -11.62 20.15
N PRO A 194 -29.71 -11.95 19.13
CA PRO A 194 -29.63 -13.33 18.70
C PRO A 194 -29.24 -14.15 19.96
N ASN A 195 -30.12 -15.05 20.40
CA ASN A 195 -29.90 -16.10 21.41
C ASN A 195 -28.46 -16.67 21.39
N PRO A 196 -27.93 -17.25 22.47
CA PRO A 196 -26.68 -18.02 22.38
C PRO A 196 -26.71 -18.99 21.17
N GLY A 197 -25.85 -18.78 20.18
CA GLY A 197 -25.85 -19.53 18.90
C GLY A 197 -26.71 -18.96 17.75
N ALA A 198 -27.31 -17.80 17.91
CA ALA A 198 -28.02 -17.11 16.84
C ALA A 198 -27.06 -16.19 16.05
N PRO A 199 -27.46 -15.77 14.83
CA PRO A 199 -26.49 -15.30 13.84
C PRO A 199 -25.85 -13.98 14.26
N SER A 200 -24.57 -13.85 13.92
CA SER A 200 -23.81 -12.59 14.00
C SER A 200 -24.63 -11.42 13.43
N ALA A 201 -24.64 -10.28 14.13
CA ALA A 201 -25.35 -9.08 13.70
C ALA A 201 -24.38 -7.91 13.52
N THR A 202 -24.68 -6.99 12.62
CA THR A 202 -23.88 -5.76 12.48
C THR A 202 -24.29 -4.75 13.55
N LEU A 203 -23.34 -4.00 14.09
CA LEU A 203 -23.64 -2.93 15.04
C LEU A 203 -24.49 -1.83 14.41
N VAL A 204 -24.37 -1.63 13.10
CA VAL A 204 -25.24 -0.75 12.30
C VAL A 204 -26.71 -1.15 12.47
N ALA A 205 -27.03 -2.43 12.27
CA ALA A 205 -28.40 -2.93 12.42
C ALA A 205 -28.87 -2.84 13.87
N LEU A 206 -28.00 -3.18 14.83
CA LEU A 206 -28.30 -3.17 16.25
C LEU A 206 -28.55 -1.75 16.81
N ALA A 207 -27.81 -0.76 16.32
CA ALA A 207 -27.98 0.65 16.65
C ALA A 207 -29.15 1.32 15.89
N GLY A 208 -29.79 0.61 14.96
CA GLY A 208 -30.88 1.14 14.13
C GLY A 208 -30.43 2.15 13.08
N PHE A 209 -29.14 2.18 12.72
CA PHE A 209 -28.64 3.03 11.65
C PHE A 209 -28.86 2.38 10.29
N THR A 210 -29.39 3.12 9.32
CA THR A 210 -29.83 2.57 8.02
C THR A 210 -29.03 3.06 6.83
N GLN A 211 -28.17 4.07 7.01
CA GLN A 211 -27.33 4.59 5.94
C GLN A 211 -25.94 3.95 5.94
N ASN A 212 -25.08 4.34 4.99
CA ASN A 212 -23.72 3.82 4.85
C ASN A 212 -22.68 4.60 5.68
N ALA A 213 -21.44 4.10 5.70
CA ALA A 213 -20.32 4.72 6.42
C ALA A 213 -20.06 6.18 6.06
N LYS A 214 -20.24 6.57 4.78
CA LYS A 214 -19.98 7.96 4.31
C LYS A 214 -20.94 8.97 4.91
N ASN A 215 -22.16 8.54 5.22
CA ASN A 215 -23.20 9.39 5.78
C ASN A 215 -23.34 9.23 7.30
N CYS A 216 -22.49 8.42 7.93
CA CYS A 216 -22.54 8.25 9.37
C CYS A 216 -22.05 9.51 10.06
N SER A 217 -22.89 10.07 10.92
CA SER A 217 -22.53 11.16 11.81
C SER A 217 -23.18 10.99 13.19
N GLY A 218 -22.64 11.70 14.17
CA GLY A 218 -23.17 11.73 15.53
C GLY A 218 -22.84 10.51 16.37
N MET A 219 -23.61 10.36 17.45
CA MET A 219 -23.51 9.28 18.43
C MET A 219 -24.82 8.50 18.43
N TRP A 220 -24.68 7.19 18.41
CA TRP A 220 -25.74 6.20 18.45
C TRP A 220 -25.72 5.51 19.80
N THR A 221 -26.81 4.82 20.15
CA THR A 221 -26.84 4.01 21.37
C THR A 221 -27.43 2.66 21.06
N TRP A 222 -26.79 1.63 21.58
CA TRP A 222 -27.33 0.28 21.57
C TRP A 222 -27.16 -0.31 22.96
N SER A 223 -28.24 -0.81 23.56
CA SER A 223 -28.24 -1.30 24.94
C SER A 223 -27.63 -0.30 25.95
N ARG A 224 -27.87 1.01 25.77
CA ARG A 224 -27.26 2.13 26.55
C ARG A 224 -25.74 2.30 26.40
N ILE A 225 -25.10 1.52 25.54
CA ILE A 225 -23.69 1.71 25.18
C ILE A 225 -23.64 2.83 24.13
N PRO A 226 -22.89 3.92 24.37
CA PRO A 226 -22.69 4.96 23.36
C PRO A 226 -21.75 4.44 22.27
N ILE A 227 -22.23 4.44 21.03
CA ILE A 227 -21.55 3.91 19.86
C ILE A 227 -21.43 5.03 18.84
N ASP A 228 -20.23 5.35 18.41
CA ASP A 228 -20.00 6.34 17.37
C ASP A 228 -19.82 5.68 15.99
N CYS A 229 -19.69 6.50 14.94
CA CYS A 229 -19.48 5.99 13.59
C CYS A 229 -18.19 5.16 13.43
N SER A 230 -17.19 5.39 14.29
CA SER A 230 -15.95 4.62 14.27
C SER A 230 -16.07 3.24 14.91
N ASP A 231 -17.13 3.02 15.69
CA ASP A 231 -17.52 1.74 16.23
C ASP A 231 -18.46 0.97 15.29
N LEU A 232 -19.40 1.68 14.65
CA LEU A 232 -20.36 1.09 13.70
C LEU A 232 -19.67 0.53 12.45
N TYR A 233 -18.58 1.16 12.03
CA TYR A 233 -17.85 0.84 10.82
C TYR A 233 -16.35 0.70 11.09
N SER A 234 -15.72 -0.21 10.34
CA SER A 234 -14.26 -0.32 10.28
C SER A 234 -13.62 0.92 9.66
N ILE A 235 -12.29 0.99 9.71
CA ILE A 235 -11.51 2.00 8.96
C ILE A 235 -11.78 2.02 7.45
N TRP A 236 -12.31 0.93 6.89
CA TRP A 236 -12.64 0.82 5.47
C TRP A 236 -14.13 1.00 5.17
N GLY A 237 -14.94 1.32 6.18
CA GLY A 237 -16.38 1.53 6.01
C GLY A 237 -17.19 0.24 5.91
N THR A 238 -16.61 -0.92 6.22
CA THR A 238 -17.36 -2.17 6.38
C THR A 238 -18.04 -2.18 7.76
N PRO A 239 -19.30 -2.63 7.89
CA PRO A 239 -19.97 -2.69 9.18
C PRO A 239 -19.21 -3.58 10.17
N THR A 240 -19.03 -3.09 11.40
CA THR A 240 -18.51 -3.91 12.50
C THR A 240 -19.56 -4.94 12.88
N VAL A 241 -19.13 -6.19 12.97
CA VAL A 241 -19.96 -7.32 13.34
C VAL A 241 -19.75 -7.62 14.81
N TYR A 242 -20.88 -7.78 15.48
CA TYR A 242 -21.00 -8.19 16.85
C TYR A 242 -21.46 -9.65 16.89
N ASN A 243 -20.72 -10.49 17.63
CA ASN A 243 -21.05 -11.88 17.83
C ASN A 243 -21.15 -12.19 19.33
N TYR A 244 -22.31 -12.69 19.75
CA TYR A 244 -22.57 -13.11 21.12
C TYR A 244 -22.22 -14.58 21.28
N VAL A 245 -21.21 -14.89 22.08
CA VAL A 245 -20.79 -16.28 22.31
C VAL A 245 -21.42 -16.81 23.60
N SER A 246 -21.34 -16.03 24.67
CA SER A 246 -21.95 -16.35 25.97
C SER A 246 -22.24 -15.07 26.75
N PRO A 247 -22.95 -15.16 27.90
CA PRO A 247 -23.20 -14.00 28.77
C PRO A 247 -21.95 -13.25 29.23
N THR A 248 -20.81 -13.94 29.25
CA THR A 248 -19.51 -13.41 29.66
C THR A 248 -18.53 -13.41 28.49
N HIS A 249 -18.96 -13.54 27.24
CA HIS A 249 -18.04 -13.63 26.10
C HIS A 249 -18.66 -13.06 24.83
N ILE A 250 -18.02 -12.02 24.31
CA ILE A 250 -18.40 -11.37 23.05
C ILE A 250 -17.20 -11.31 22.11
N VAL A 251 -17.48 -11.37 20.81
CA VAL A 251 -16.46 -11.20 19.76
C VAL A 251 -16.89 -10.05 18.86
N LEU A 252 -15.98 -9.09 18.68
CA LEU A 252 -16.13 -8.04 17.69
C LEU A 252 -15.23 -8.37 16.50
N MET A 253 -15.77 -8.23 15.30
CA MET A 253 -15.03 -8.48 14.09
C MET A 253 -15.34 -7.45 13.01
N SER A 254 -14.36 -7.19 12.15
CA SER A 254 -14.55 -6.40 10.94
C SER A 254 -13.86 -7.06 9.76
N GLN A 255 -14.44 -6.89 8.58
CA GLN A 255 -13.88 -7.40 7.34
C GLN A 255 -12.94 -6.34 6.73
N SER A 256 -11.70 -6.72 6.45
CA SER A 256 -10.76 -5.88 5.72
C SER A 256 -10.91 -6.04 4.20
N PRO A 257 -10.46 -5.07 3.40
CA PRO A 257 -10.38 -5.21 1.94
C PRO A 257 -9.26 -6.14 1.49
N PHE A 258 -8.42 -6.62 2.42
CA PHE A 258 -7.32 -7.51 2.11
C PHE A 258 -7.82 -8.95 2.00
N ILE A 259 -7.18 -9.70 1.12
CA ILE A 259 -7.52 -11.07 0.80
C ILE A 259 -6.35 -11.96 1.22
N LYS A 260 -6.65 -13.11 1.82
CA LYS A 260 -5.64 -14.12 2.16
C LYS A 260 -5.13 -14.82 0.89
N ALA A 261 -4.00 -15.51 1.00
CA ALA A 261 -3.42 -16.28 -0.10
C ALA A 261 -4.43 -17.24 -0.77
N ASP A 262 -5.29 -17.89 0.03
CA ASP A 262 -6.32 -18.83 -0.42
C ASP A 262 -7.53 -18.16 -1.11
N GLY A 263 -7.58 -16.83 -1.19
CA GLY A 263 -8.70 -16.08 -1.77
C GLY A 263 -9.82 -15.76 -0.79
N SER A 264 -9.73 -16.21 0.47
CA SER A 264 -10.72 -15.86 1.49
C SER A 264 -10.51 -14.44 2.04
N PRO A 265 -11.57 -13.77 2.51
CA PRO A 265 -11.44 -12.45 3.13
C PRO A 265 -10.60 -12.50 4.42
N LEU A 266 -9.81 -11.45 4.66
CA LEU A 266 -9.16 -11.25 5.95
C LEU A 266 -10.11 -10.55 6.93
N TYR A 267 -10.52 -11.28 7.95
CA TYR A 267 -11.27 -10.75 9.10
C TYR A 267 -10.32 -10.38 10.23
N ILE A 268 -10.61 -9.26 10.87
CA ILE A 268 -9.91 -8.78 12.06
C ILE A 268 -10.89 -8.90 13.21
N SER A 269 -10.53 -9.68 14.21
CA SER A 269 -11.34 -9.86 15.40
C SER A 269 -10.59 -9.50 16.67
N THR A 270 -11.36 -9.23 17.70
CA THR A 270 -10.93 -9.15 19.09
C THR A 270 -12.06 -9.74 19.93
N GLU A 271 -11.67 -10.36 21.03
CA GLU A 271 -12.59 -11.05 21.94
C GLU A 271 -12.28 -10.65 23.36
N GLU A 272 -13.30 -10.69 24.21
CA GLU A 272 -13.13 -10.44 25.64
C GLU A 272 -14.10 -11.27 26.45
N SER A 273 -13.58 -11.82 27.55
CA SER A 273 -14.40 -12.39 28.60
C SER A 273 -14.87 -11.26 29.52
N LEU A 274 -16.18 -10.95 29.47
CA LEU A 274 -16.84 -9.89 30.25
C LEU A 274 -17.05 -10.28 31.71
#